data_AF-A0A8D0Z3U3-F1
#
_entry.id   AF-A0A8D0Z3U3-F1
#
_cell.length_a   1.000
_cell.length_b   1.000
_cell.length_c   1.000
_cell.angle_alpha   90.00
_cell.angle_beta   90.00
_cell.angle_gamma   90.00
#
_symmetry.space_group_name_H-M   'P 1'
#
loop_
_entity.id
_entity.type
_entity.pdbx_description
1 polymer ?
#
loop_
_entity_poly.entity_id
_entity_poly.type
_entity_poly.pdbx_seq_one_letter_code
_entity_poly.pdbx_strand_id
1 'polypeptide(L)'
;MLAGVNTRLEDLITVITQTESHRQRLLQEAAASWHTWATKVQKMKAVYHTLNLCNIDVTQQCIIAEIWFPVADAVRIKRALEQGMELSGSSMVPIMTAVQSKTAPPTFNRTNKFTAGFQNIVDAYGVGSYREMNPAPYTIITFPFLFAVMFGDCGHGTVMLLAALWMVLNERRLLSQKTNNEIWNTFFHGRYLILLMGIFSIYTGLIYNDCFSKSFNIFGSSWSVQPMFRNGTWNTQVIGTNPYLQLDPAIPGVYSGNPYPFGIDPIWNLASNKLTFLNSYKMKMSVILGIVQMVFGVILSLFNHIFFRDTLSIMLQFVPEVIFILCLFGYLVFMIIFKWCSFDVSVSRRAPSILIHFINMFLFNYNDPSNAPLYKHQQEVQSFFVIMALISVPWMLLIKPFILRANHLKSQGG
;
A
#
# COMPACT_ATOMS: atom_id res chain seq x y z
N MET A 1 49.50 -36.78 57.91
CA MET A 1 48.28 -35.98 57.64
C MET A 1 48.10 -35.68 56.15
N LEU A 2 49.10 -35.12 55.44
CA LEU A 2 49.00 -34.82 54.00
C LEU A 2 48.63 -36.02 53.10
N ALA A 3 49.23 -37.19 53.31
CA ALA A 3 48.94 -38.39 52.51
C ALA A 3 47.47 -38.83 52.61
N GLY A 4 46.84 -38.71 53.78
CA GLY A 4 45.42 -39.05 53.98
C GLY A 4 44.43 -38.01 53.43
N VAL A 5 44.90 -36.78 53.16
CA VAL A 5 44.11 -35.75 52.45
C VAL A 5 44.18 -36.00 50.95
N ASN A 6 45.34 -36.38 50.42
CA ASN A 6 45.49 -36.73 48.99
C ASN A 6 44.67 -37.96 48.59
N THR A 7 44.59 -38.99 49.43
CA THR A 7 43.74 -40.16 49.13
C THR A 7 42.26 -39.77 49.10
N ARG A 8 41.80 -38.94 50.04
CA ARG A 8 40.42 -38.40 50.03
C ARG A 8 40.16 -37.51 48.81
N LEU A 9 41.17 -36.77 48.35
CA LEU A 9 41.08 -35.96 47.15
C LEU A 9 40.93 -36.84 45.89
N GLU A 10 41.70 -37.92 45.78
CA GLU A 10 41.57 -38.91 44.70
C GLU A 10 40.19 -39.59 44.72
N ASP A 11 39.71 -40.00 45.89
CA ASP A 11 38.35 -40.55 46.05
C ASP A 11 37.28 -39.54 45.61
N LEU A 12 37.42 -38.26 45.97
CA LEU A 12 36.50 -37.21 45.53
C LEU A 12 36.56 -37.01 44.00
N ILE A 13 37.74 -36.99 43.41
CA ILE A 13 37.92 -36.85 41.95
C ILE A 13 37.28 -38.02 41.21
N THR A 14 37.44 -39.25 41.70
CA THR A 14 36.81 -40.42 41.07
C THR A 14 35.28 -40.35 41.13
N VAL A 15 34.70 -39.94 42.27
CA VAL A 15 33.25 -39.74 42.41
C VAL A 15 32.75 -38.61 41.51
N ILE A 16 33.47 -37.49 41.42
CA ILE A 16 33.12 -36.38 40.53
C ILE A 16 33.13 -36.86 39.07
N THR A 17 34.17 -37.59 38.66
CA THR A 17 34.28 -38.08 37.27
C THR A 17 33.16 -39.06 36.93
N GLN A 18 32.82 -39.96 37.86
CA GLN A 18 31.72 -40.91 37.68
C GLN A 18 30.37 -40.19 37.59
N THR A 19 30.10 -39.24 38.49
CA THR A 19 28.84 -38.47 38.49
C THR A 19 28.70 -37.60 37.24
N GLU A 20 29.78 -36.97 36.77
CA GLU A 20 29.78 -36.24 35.50
C GLU A 20 29.52 -37.16 34.31
N SER A 21 30.19 -38.32 34.24
CA SER A 21 29.97 -39.27 33.14
C SER A 21 28.55 -39.84 33.12
N HIS A 22 27.94 -40.03 34.29
CA HIS A 22 26.57 -40.49 34.42
C HIS A 22 25.58 -39.38 34.00
N ARG A 23 25.80 -38.16 34.48
CA ARG A 23 25.03 -36.97 34.08
C ARG A 23 25.09 -36.76 32.57
N GLN A 24 26.27 -36.88 31.95
CA GLN A 24 26.43 -36.66 30.52
C GLN A 24 25.72 -37.73 29.69
N ARG A 25 25.75 -39.00 30.11
CA ARG A 25 24.97 -40.09 29.48
C ARG A 25 23.47 -39.84 29.56
N LEU A 26 22.96 -39.52 30.76
CA LEU A 26 21.55 -39.17 30.94
C LEU A 26 21.13 -37.94 30.12
N LEU A 27 21.96 -36.92 30.05
CA LEU A 27 21.69 -35.72 29.25
C LEU A 27 21.69 -36.03 27.76
N GLN A 28 22.54 -36.93 27.26
CA GLN A 28 22.54 -37.35 25.86
C GLN A 28 21.27 -38.13 25.51
N GLU A 29 20.84 -39.04 26.37
CA GLU A 29 19.59 -39.80 26.20
C GLU A 29 18.35 -38.87 26.26
N ALA A 30 18.34 -37.94 27.22
CA ALA A 30 17.27 -36.94 27.35
C ALA A 30 17.27 -35.95 26.16
N ALA A 31 18.44 -35.51 25.69
CA ALA A 31 18.54 -34.58 24.55
C ALA A 31 17.99 -35.19 23.26
N ALA A 32 18.20 -36.50 23.04
CA ALA A 32 17.67 -37.20 21.87
C ALA A 32 16.13 -37.23 21.84
N SER A 33 15.48 -37.33 22.99
CA SER A 33 14.02 -37.48 23.12
C SER A 33 13.28 -36.17 23.44
N TRP A 34 13.97 -35.18 24.01
CA TRP A 34 13.42 -33.90 24.49
C TRP A 34 12.49 -33.20 23.49
N HIS A 35 12.93 -33.04 22.23
CA HIS A 35 12.13 -32.34 21.22
C HIS A 35 10.79 -33.04 20.94
N THR A 36 10.77 -34.38 20.96
CA THR A 36 9.54 -35.15 20.76
C THR A 36 8.60 -35.03 21.95
N TRP A 37 9.13 -35.09 23.19
CA TRP A 37 8.35 -34.91 24.40
C TRP A 37 7.75 -33.50 24.49
N ALA A 38 8.55 -32.47 24.23
CA ALA A 38 8.08 -31.08 24.21
C ALA A 38 6.95 -30.89 23.20
N THR A 39 7.10 -31.43 21.98
CA THR A 39 6.06 -31.34 20.94
C THR A 39 4.77 -32.07 21.37
N LYS A 40 4.87 -33.25 21.97
CA LYS A 40 3.71 -34.02 22.47
C LYS A 40 2.97 -33.26 23.57
N VAL A 41 3.69 -32.74 24.56
CA VAL A 41 3.11 -31.97 25.67
C VAL A 41 2.44 -30.69 25.16
N GLN A 42 3.07 -29.95 24.24
CA GLN A 42 2.47 -28.75 23.64
C GLN A 42 1.18 -29.07 22.87
N LYS A 43 1.17 -30.15 22.08
CA LYS A 43 -0.03 -30.61 21.38
C LYS A 43 -1.15 -31.01 22.35
N MET A 44 -0.84 -31.81 23.37
CA MET A 44 -1.83 -32.23 24.37
C MET A 44 -2.39 -31.03 25.13
N LYS A 45 -1.53 -30.09 25.55
CA LYS A 45 -1.97 -28.85 26.20
C LYS A 45 -2.93 -28.05 25.31
N ALA A 46 -2.65 -27.93 24.01
CA ALA A 46 -3.54 -27.25 23.07
C ALA A 46 -4.89 -27.97 22.96
N VAL A 47 -4.91 -29.31 22.86
CA VAL A 47 -6.14 -30.11 22.81
C VAL A 47 -6.98 -29.92 24.07
N TYR A 48 -6.39 -30.05 25.26
CA TYR A 48 -7.12 -29.83 26.52
C TYR A 48 -7.63 -28.39 26.65
N HIS A 49 -6.85 -27.41 26.20
CA HIS A 49 -7.30 -26.02 26.19
C HIS A 49 -8.51 -25.82 25.26
N THR A 50 -8.53 -26.45 24.08
CA THR A 50 -9.69 -26.42 23.18
C THR A 50 -10.90 -27.15 23.76
N LEU A 51 -10.70 -28.31 24.40
CA LEU A 51 -11.78 -29.04 25.06
C LEU A 51 -12.42 -28.23 26.21
N ASN A 52 -11.61 -27.45 26.94
CA ASN A 52 -12.11 -26.56 28.00
C ASN A 52 -12.99 -25.40 27.48
N LEU A 53 -12.92 -25.07 26.18
CA LEU A 53 -13.79 -24.06 25.55
C LEU A 53 -15.14 -24.65 25.10
N CYS A 54 -15.28 -25.98 25.11
CA CYS A 54 -16.49 -26.66 24.68
C CYS A 54 -17.46 -26.85 25.86
N ASN A 55 -18.74 -26.98 25.55
CA ASN A 55 -19.75 -27.33 26.56
C ASN A 55 -19.85 -28.84 26.71
N ILE A 56 -19.98 -29.33 27.95
CA ILE A 56 -20.08 -30.75 28.25
C ILE A 56 -21.52 -31.06 28.61
N ASP A 57 -22.18 -31.88 27.79
CA ASP A 57 -23.50 -32.41 28.13
C ASP A 57 -23.34 -33.64 29.02
N VAL A 58 -23.69 -33.48 30.30
CA VAL A 58 -23.61 -34.52 31.33
C VAL A 58 -24.56 -35.68 31.04
N THR A 59 -25.64 -35.45 30.29
CA THR A 59 -26.68 -36.46 30.05
C THR A 59 -26.30 -37.47 28.97
N GLN A 60 -25.74 -36.99 27.85
CA GLN A 60 -25.30 -37.84 26.74
C GLN A 60 -23.79 -38.16 26.78
N GLN A 61 -23.06 -37.64 27.76
CA GLN A 61 -21.59 -37.71 27.82
C GLN A 61 -20.93 -37.20 26.53
N CYS A 62 -21.56 -36.21 25.90
CA CYS A 62 -21.14 -35.65 24.62
C CYS A 62 -20.62 -34.23 24.80
N ILE A 63 -19.72 -33.82 23.91
CA ILE A 63 -19.17 -32.47 23.89
C ILE A 63 -19.87 -31.69 22.77
N ILE A 64 -20.42 -30.54 23.13
CA ILE A 64 -21.06 -29.61 22.19
C ILE A 64 -20.09 -28.44 21.99
N ALA A 65 -19.72 -28.19 20.74
CA ALA A 65 -18.82 -27.11 20.36
C ALA A 65 -19.46 -26.26 19.26
N GLU A 66 -19.56 -24.94 19.51
CA GLU A 66 -19.93 -23.96 18.49
C GLU A 66 -18.64 -23.40 17.88
N ILE A 67 -18.48 -23.56 16.56
CA ILE A 67 -17.25 -23.20 15.86
C ILE A 67 -17.53 -22.37 14.61
N TRP A 68 -16.66 -21.39 14.36
CA TRP A 68 -16.59 -20.70 13.08
C TRP A 68 -15.69 -21.48 12.13
N PHE A 69 -16.21 -21.82 10.95
CA PHE A 69 -15.42 -22.45 9.90
C PHE A 69 -15.76 -21.86 8.52
N PRO A 70 -14.82 -21.82 7.57
CA PRO A 70 -15.11 -21.41 6.21
C PRO A 70 -16.08 -22.41 5.55
N VAL A 71 -17.15 -21.91 4.95
CA VAL A 71 -18.17 -22.74 4.27
C VAL A 71 -17.54 -23.64 3.19
N ALA A 72 -16.50 -23.15 2.51
CA ALA A 72 -15.78 -23.90 1.48
C ALA A 72 -15.02 -25.13 2.03
N ASP A 73 -14.65 -25.14 3.31
CA ASP A 73 -13.85 -26.21 3.93
C ASP A 73 -14.70 -27.19 4.76
N ALA A 74 -16.03 -27.04 4.74
CA ALA A 74 -16.98 -27.89 5.48
C ALA A 74 -16.81 -29.39 5.19
N VAL A 75 -16.64 -29.75 3.93
CA VAL A 75 -16.45 -31.15 3.50
C VAL A 75 -15.15 -31.74 4.07
N ARG A 76 -14.09 -30.93 4.14
CA ARG A 76 -12.79 -31.36 4.67
C ARG A 76 -12.88 -31.62 6.18
N ILE A 77 -13.61 -30.78 6.90
CA ILE A 77 -13.83 -30.94 8.34
C ILE A 77 -14.66 -32.20 8.61
N LYS A 78 -15.75 -32.41 7.87
CA LYS A 78 -16.59 -33.61 8.01
C LYS A 78 -15.78 -34.90 7.81
N ARG A 79 -14.94 -34.96 6.77
CA ARG A 79 -14.06 -36.11 6.52
C ARG A 79 -13.06 -36.33 7.65
N ALA A 80 -12.51 -35.28 8.24
CA ALA A 80 -11.59 -35.41 9.37
C ALA A 80 -12.28 -35.95 10.62
N LEU A 81 -13.56 -35.59 10.85
CA LEU A 81 -14.37 -36.14 11.94
C LEU A 81 -14.70 -37.62 11.70
N GLU A 82 -15.07 -38.01 10.48
CA GLU A 82 -15.31 -39.40 10.09
C GLU A 82 -14.05 -40.27 10.31
N GLN A 83 -12.88 -39.77 9.91
CA GLN A 83 -11.59 -40.44 10.17
C GLN A 83 -11.28 -40.58 11.66
N GLY A 84 -11.60 -39.57 12.48
CA GLY A 84 -11.43 -39.64 13.94
C GLY A 84 -12.34 -40.68 14.58
N MET A 85 -13.58 -40.83 14.08
CA MET A 85 -14.52 -41.85 14.51
C MET A 85 -14.01 -43.27 14.15
N GLU A 86 -13.56 -43.47 12.91
CA GLU A 86 -13.02 -44.77 12.46
C GLU A 86 -11.81 -45.20 13.29
N LEU A 87 -10.89 -44.29 13.58
CA LEU A 87 -9.69 -44.58 14.37
C LEU A 87 -9.96 -44.85 15.85
N SER A 88 -11.04 -44.26 16.40
CA SER A 88 -11.43 -44.48 17.79
C SER A 88 -12.31 -45.71 17.99
N GLY A 89 -12.84 -46.30 16.91
CA GLY A 89 -13.78 -47.43 16.99
C GLY A 89 -15.12 -47.07 17.63
N SER A 90 -15.44 -45.77 17.73
CA SER A 90 -16.69 -45.30 18.30
C SER A 90 -17.86 -45.53 17.33
N SER A 91 -19.00 -45.96 17.86
CA SER A 91 -20.25 -46.12 17.10
C SER A 91 -21.02 -44.81 16.90
N MET A 92 -20.58 -43.71 17.53
CA MET A 92 -21.27 -42.43 17.47
C MET A 92 -20.81 -41.60 16.27
N VAL A 93 -21.75 -41.32 15.36
CA VAL A 93 -21.49 -40.48 14.18
C VAL A 93 -21.36 -39.01 14.61
N PRO A 94 -20.29 -38.30 14.22
CA PRO A 94 -20.14 -36.89 14.52
C PRO A 94 -21.23 -36.07 13.80
N ILE A 95 -22.01 -35.33 14.58
CA ILE A 95 -23.09 -34.48 14.06
C ILE A 95 -22.54 -33.07 13.82
N MET A 96 -22.66 -32.58 12.59
CA MET A 96 -22.29 -31.22 12.21
C MET A 96 -23.53 -30.51 11.67
N THR A 97 -24.04 -29.56 12.45
CA THR A 97 -25.24 -28.79 12.10
C THR A 97 -24.86 -27.32 11.89
N ALA A 98 -25.32 -26.73 10.79
CA ALA A 98 -25.15 -25.30 10.55
C ALA A 98 -26.17 -24.51 11.41
N VAL A 99 -25.68 -23.78 12.41
CA VAL A 99 -26.49 -22.91 13.26
C VAL A 99 -26.45 -21.49 12.69
N GLN A 100 -27.62 -20.86 12.53
CA GLN A 100 -27.69 -19.44 12.16
C GLN A 100 -27.50 -18.59 13.42
N SER A 101 -26.40 -17.83 13.45
CA SER A 101 -26.14 -16.85 14.52
C SER A 101 -26.43 -15.42 14.05
N LYS A 102 -26.82 -14.57 15.00
CA LYS A 102 -26.92 -13.11 14.80
C LYS A 102 -25.57 -12.39 14.97
N THR A 103 -24.56 -13.06 15.52
CA THR A 103 -23.23 -12.48 15.72
C THR A 103 -22.46 -12.41 14.40
N ALA A 104 -21.69 -11.34 14.22
CA ALA A 104 -20.87 -11.17 13.03
C ALA A 104 -19.75 -12.23 13.01
N PRO A 105 -19.65 -13.05 11.95
CA PRO A 105 -18.58 -14.03 11.82
C PRO A 105 -17.21 -13.35 11.63
N PRO A 106 -16.11 -14.04 12.00
CA PRO A 106 -14.77 -13.53 11.77
C PRO A 106 -14.43 -13.44 10.27
N THR A 107 -13.64 -12.44 9.91
CA THR A 107 -13.14 -12.24 8.54
C THR A 107 -11.93 -13.13 8.29
N PHE A 108 -11.95 -13.90 7.20
CA PHE A 108 -10.83 -14.77 6.80
C PHE A 108 -10.49 -14.55 5.33
N ASN A 109 -9.29 -14.01 5.09
CA ASN A 109 -8.73 -13.80 3.76
C ASN A 109 -7.71 -14.90 3.44
N ARG A 110 -7.95 -15.67 2.37
CA ARG A 110 -7.01 -16.71 1.91
C ARG A 110 -5.77 -16.05 1.31
N THR A 111 -4.65 -16.11 2.00
CA THR A 111 -3.37 -15.59 1.53
C THR A 111 -2.51 -16.69 0.91
N ASN A 112 -1.70 -16.31 -0.08
CA ASN A 112 -0.64 -17.15 -0.62
C ASN A 112 0.72 -16.56 -0.20
N LYS A 113 1.83 -17.21 -0.59
CA LYS A 113 3.18 -16.75 -0.26
C LYS A 113 3.48 -15.31 -0.72
N PHE A 114 2.81 -14.84 -1.76
CA PHE A 114 2.98 -13.51 -2.33
C PHE A 114 2.10 -12.46 -1.64
N THR A 115 0.82 -12.77 -1.42
CA THR A 115 -0.16 -11.84 -0.84
C THR A 115 -0.08 -11.71 0.68
N ALA A 116 0.53 -12.68 1.37
CA ALA A 116 0.64 -12.67 2.84
C ALA A 116 1.34 -11.41 3.37
N GLY A 117 2.44 -10.97 2.74
CA GLY A 117 3.15 -9.76 3.15
C GLY A 117 2.30 -8.49 3.05
N PHE A 118 1.54 -8.35 1.96
CA PHE A 118 0.65 -7.20 1.75
C PHE A 118 -0.57 -7.23 2.67
N GLN A 119 -1.13 -8.42 2.89
CA GLN A 119 -2.26 -8.59 3.82
C GLN A 119 -1.86 -8.20 5.24
N ASN A 120 -0.68 -8.61 5.71
CA ASN A 120 -0.20 -8.24 7.04
C ASN A 120 -0.08 -6.73 7.24
N ILE A 121 0.29 -5.98 6.19
CA ILE A 121 0.37 -4.50 6.26
C ILE A 121 -1.02 -3.89 6.37
N VAL A 122 -2.00 -4.44 5.64
CA VAL A 122 -3.40 -4.00 5.73
C VAL A 122 -3.97 -4.33 7.11
N ASP A 123 -3.80 -5.55 7.58
CA ASP A 123 -4.33 -6.03 8.86
C ASP A 123 -3.70 -5.31 10.06
N ALA A 124 -2.47 -4.79 9.90
CA ALA A 124 -1.82 -3.97 10.92
C ALA A 124 -2.53 -2.63 11.16
N TYR A 125 -3.26 -2.10 10.17
CA TYR A 125 -4.10 -0.92 10.37
C TYR A 125 -5.44 -1.29 11.02
N GLY A 126 -6.02 -2.40 10.59
CA GLY A 126 -7.24 -2.94 11.16
C GLY A 126 -7.78 -4.11 10.35
N VAL A 127 -8.48 -5.03 11.02
CA VAL A 127 -9.15 -6.15 10.36
C VAL A 127 -10.49 -5.67 9.81
N GLY A 128 -10.72 -5.91 8.52
CA GLY A 128 -11.95 -5.52 7.83
C GLY A 128 -13.19 -6.26 8.34
N SER A 129 -14.37 -5.66 8.12
CA SER A 129 -15.66 -6.24 8.50
C SER A 129 -15.98 -7.48 7.65
N TYR A 130 -16.90 -8.32 8.14
CA TYR A 130 -17.26 -9.54 7.44
C TYR A 130 -17.85 -9.27 6.06
N ARG A 131 -17.24 -9.87 5.02
CA ARG A 131 -17.56 -9.69 3.60
C ARG A 131 -17.41 -8.26 3.09
N GLU A 132 -16.63 -7.42 3.76
CA GLU A 132 -16.17 -6.15 3.22
C GLU A 132 -15.13 -6.36 2.11
N MET A 133 -15.07 -5.45 1.15
CA MET A 133 -14.04 -5.46 0.13
C MET A 133 -12.65 -5.29 0.73
N ASN A 134 -11.81 -6.30 0.57
CA ASN A 134 -10.42 -6.27 1.04
C ASN A 134 -9.60 -5.26 0.22
N PRO A 135 -8.87 -4.31 0.83
CA PRO A 135 -8.00 -3.38 0.11
C PRO A 135 -6.69 -4.00 -0.36
N ALA A 136 -6.27 -5.16 0.19
CA ALA A 136 -4.99 -5.78 -0.10
C ALA A 136 -4.71 -6.03 -1.60
N PRO A 137 -5.65 -6.49 -2.44
CA PRO A 137 -5.41 -6.68 -3.87
C PRO A 137 -4.96 -5.40 -4.58
N TYR A 138 -5.49 -4.25 -4.19
CA TYR A 138 -5.12 -2.96 -4.76
C TYR A 138 -3.78 -2.47 -4.19
N THR A 139 -3.59 -2.63 -2.88
CA THR A 139 -2.34 -2.30 -2.18
C THR A 139 -1.12 -3.01 -2.76
N ILE A 140 -1.27 -4.23 -3.29
CA ILE A 140 -0.17 -4.98 -3.95
C ILE A 140 0.52 -4.14 -5.03
N ILE A 141 -0.23 -3.33 -5.79
CA ILE A 141 0.30 -2.53 -6.89
C ILE A 141 0.46 -1.06 -6.50
N THR A 142 -0.56 -0.48 -5.86
CA THR A 142 -0.57 0.96 -5.58
C THR A 142 0.49 1.35 -4.55
N PHE A 143 0.74 0.52 -3.53
CA PHE A 143 1.73 0.84 -2.50
C PHE A 143 3.16 0.87 -3.08
N PRO A 144 3.65 -0.18 -3.78
CA PRO A 144 4.96 -0.12 -4.42
C PRO A 144 5.09 0.98 -5.48
N PHE A 145 4.01 1.29 -6.20
CA PHE A 145 4.00 2.37 -7.20
C PHE A 145 4.16 3.76 -6.55
N LEU A 146 3.42 4.05 -5.48
CA LEU A 146 3.55 5.33 -4.76
C LEU A 146 4.92 5.46 -4.10
N PHE A 147 5.44 4.36 -3.54
CA PHE A 147 6.81 4.31 -3.05
C PHE A 147 7.81 4.67 -4.15
N ALA A 148 7.65 4.11 -5.36
CA ALA A 148 8.53 4.40 -6.48
C ALA A 148 8.48 5.87 -6.94
N VAL A 149 7.31 6.52 -6.91
CA VAL A 149 7.19 7.95 -7.22
C VAL A 149 8.02 8.80 -6.25
N MET A 150 8.12 8.39 -4.98
CA MET A 150 8.97 9.04 -3.96
C MET A 150 10.45 8.65 -4.08
N PHE A 151 10.73 7.38 -4.37
CA PHE A 151 12.06 6.78 -4.50
C PHE A 151 12.46 6.59 -5.97
N GLY A 152 12.21 7.62 -6.79
CA GLY A 152 12.34 7.53 -8.24
C GLY A 152 13.79 7.68 -8.73
N ASP A 153 14.61 6.65 -8.53
CA ASP A 153 15.99 6.58 -9.03
C ASP A 153 16.26 5.19 -9.61
N CYS A 154 16.68 5.14 -10.88
CA CYS A 154 16.95 3.89 -11.58
C CYS A 154 18.12 3.11 -10.95
N GLY A 155 19.15 3.79 -10.46
CA GLY A 155 20.34 3.18 -9.88
C GLY A 155 20.05 2.53 -8.53
N HIS A 156 19.49 3.30 -7.60
CA HIS A 156 19.09 2.79 -6.28
C HIS A 156 17.98 1.73 -6.39
N GLY A 157 17.02 1.89 -7.30
CA GLY A 157 16.00 0.88 -7.60
C GLY A 157 16.60 -0.44 -8.06
N THR A 158 17.66 -0.41 -8.88
CA THR A 158 18.39 -1.61 -9.32
C THR A 158 19.07 -2.33 -8.17
N VAL A 159 19.72 -1.60 -7.26
CA VAL A 159 20.34 -2.19 -6.05
C VAL A 159 19.28 -2.86 -5.17
N MET A 160 18.14 -2.19 -4.96
CA MET A 160 17.02 -2.74 -4.19
C MET A 160 16.43 -3.99 -4.85
N LEU A 161 16.28 -3.98 -6.18
CA LEU A 161 15.81 -5.14 -6.95
C LEU A 161 16.76 -6.33 -6.80
N LEU A 162 18.07 -6.11 -6.91
CA LEU A 162 19.07 -7.17 -6.76
C LEU A 162 19.03 -7.80 -5.35
N ALA A 163 18.93 -6.97 -4.31
CA ALA A 163 18.79 -7.46 -2.94
C ALA A 163 17.50 -8.27 -2.73
N ALA A 164 16.38 -7.80 -3.28
CA ALA A 164 15.11 -8.51 -3.21
C ALA A 164 15.15 -9.85 -3.98
N LEU A 165 15.73 -9.85 -5.18
CA LEU A 165 15.87 -11.02 -6.02
C LEU A 165 16.75 -12.08 -5.35
N TRP A 166 17.84 -11.67 -4.70
CA TRP A 166 18.68 -12.56 -3.89
C TRP A 166 17.87 -13.24 -2.75
N MET A 167 17.00 -12.51 -2.04
CA MET A 167 16.13 -13.08 -1.00
C MET A 167 15.09 -14.07 -1.57
N VAL A 168 14.54 -13.77 -2.75
CA VAL A 168 13.53 -14.62 -3.40
C VAL A 168 14.16 -15.90 -3.96
N LEU A 169 15.33 -15.84 -4.58
CA LEU A 169 16.02 -17.02 -5.11
C LEU A 169 16.48 -17.96 -3.99
N ASN A 170 16.98 -17.42 -2.88
CA ASN A 170 17.49 -18.21 -1.76
C ASN A 170 16.42 -18.54 -0.71
N GLU A 171 15.12 -18.47 -1.04
CA GLU A 171 14.03 -18.55 -0.04
C GLU A 171 14.08 -19.83 0.80
N ARG A 172 14.33 -20.99 0.18
CA ARG A 172 14.35 -22.29 0.89
C ARG A 172 15.48 -22.38 1.91
N ARG A 173 16.66 -21.87 1.54
CA ARG A 173 17.84 -21.86 2.43
C ARG A 173 17.61 -20.91 3.60
N LEU A 174 17.13 -19.70 3.33
CA LEU A 174 16.89 -18.69 4.36
C LEU A 174 15.76 -19.08 5.32
N LEU A 175 14.70 -19.74 4.84
CA LEU A 175 13.63 -20.29 5.69
C LEU A 175 14.14 -21.40 6.63
N SER A 176 15.10 -22.21 6.18
CA SER A 176 15.69 -23.27 7.02
C SER A 176 16.64 -22.73 8.10
N GLN A 177 17.27 -21.58 7.83
CA GLN A 177 18.15 -20.90 8.76
C GLN A 177 17.32 -20.01 9.70
N LYS A 178 16.83 -20.62 10.79
CA LYS A 178 16.14 -19.87 11.85
C LYS A 178 17.06 -18.78 12.39
N THR A 179 16.74 -17.54 12.04
CA THR A 179 17.50 -16.36 12.43
C THR A 179 16.77 -15.66 13.57
N ASN A 180 17.48 -15.32 14.65
CA ASN A 180 16.90 -14.63 15.81
C ASN A 180 16.78 -13.11 15.60
N ASN A 181 17.34 -12.56 14.53
CA ASN A 181 17.26 -11.13 14.23
C ASN A 181 15.86 -10.78 13.73
N GLU A 182 15.08 -10.12 14.59
CA GLU A 182 13.70 -9.71 14.28
C GLU A 182 13.62 -8.82 13.04
N ILE A 183 14.56 -7.86 12.92
CA ILE A 183 14.65 -6.97 11.75
C ILE A 183 14.77 -7.79 10.46
N TRP A 184 15.66 -8.78 10.44
CA TRP A 184 15.86 -9.65 9.28
C TRP A 184 14.60 -10.43 8.92
N ASN A 185 13.94 -10.98 9.93
CA ASN A 185 12.70 -11.73 9.72
C ASN A 185 11.62 -10.82 9.11
N THR A 186 11.46 -9.59 9.59
CA THR A 186 10.50 -8.64 9.03
C THR A 186 10.77 -8.34 7.54
N PHE A 187 12.03 -8.05 7.18
CA PHE A 187 12.40 -7.83 5.77
C PHE A 187 12.18 -9.06 4.89
N PHE A 188 12.51 -10.26 5.39
CA PHE A 188 12.36 -11.51 4.64
C PHE A 188 10.89 -11.88 4.39
N HIS A 189 10.00 -11.61 5.35
CA HIS A 189 8.54 -11.76 5.15
C HIS A 189 8.02 -10.77 4.09
N GLY A 190 8.62 -9.58 3.99
CA GLY A 190 8.32 -8.55 2.99
C GLY A 190 9.04 -8.67 1.64
N ARG A 191 9.74 -9.78 1.34
CA ARG A 191 10.60 -9.89 0.14
C ARG A 191 9.92 -9.57 -1.19
N TYR A 192 8.67 -9.99 -1.38
CA TYR A 192 7.92 -9.71 -2.61
C TYR A 192 7.49 -8.24 -2.73
N LEU A 193 7.28 -7.56 -1.60
CA LEU A 193 7.01 -6.14 -1.56
C LEU A 193 8.25 -5.35 -1.98
N ILE A 194 9.43 -5.68 -1.44
CA ILE A 194 10.70 -5.05 -1.82
C ILE A 194 11.03 -5.30 -3.30
N LEU A 195 10.70 -6.49 -3.80
CA LEU A 195 10.86 -6.81 -5.22
C LEU A 195 10.00 -5.90 -6.11
N LEU A 196 8.71 -5.72 -5.79
CA LEU A 196 7.85 -4.80 -6.55
C LEU A 196 8.31 -3.34 -6.41
N MET A 197 8.71 -2.91 -5.21
CA MET A 197 9.24 -1.56 -4.98
C MET A 197 10.47 -1.28 -5.85
N GLY A 198 11.39 -2.24 -5.97
CA GLY A 198 12.56 -2.14 -6.84
C GLY A 198 12.19 -2.01 -8.32
N ILE A 199 11.27 -2.85 -8.82
CA ILE A 199 10.82 -2.82 -10.22
C ILE A 199 10.16 -1.47 -10.55
N PHE A 200 9.21 -1.03 -9.71
CA PHE A 200 8.53 0.24 -9.95
C PHE A 200 9.50 1.43 -9.79
N SER A 201 10.45 1.38 -8.86
CA SER A 201 11.47 2.42 -8.68
C SER A 201 12.35 2.59 -9.93
N ILE A 202 12.76 1.48 -10.56
CA ILE A 202 13.46 1.51 -11.85
C ILE A 202 12.58 2.16 -12.93
N TYR A 203 11.32 1.74 -13.05
CA TYR A 203 10.39 2.33 -14.01
C TYR A 203 10.24 3.85 -13.81
N THR A 204 9.98 4.31 -12.58
CA THR A 204 9.84 5.73 -12.27
C THR A 204 11.15 6.50 -12.43
N GLY A 205 12.29 5.89 -12.10
CA GLY A 205 13.61 6.49 -12.28
C GLY A 205 13.94 6.70 -13.76
N LEU A 206 13.55 5.76 -14.62
CA LEU A 206 13.63 5.92 -16.07
C LEU A 206 12.69 7.02 -16.59
N ILE A 207 11.47 7.14 -16.05
CA ILE A 207 10.54 8.25 -16.38
C ILE A 207 11.09 9.61 -15.93
N TYR A 208 11.72 9.69 -14.76
CA TYR A 208 12.40 10.91 -14.31
C TYR A 208 13.72 11.16 -15.03
N ASN A 209 14.21 10.17 -15.80
CA ASN A 209 15.50 10.17 -16.45
C ASN A 209 16.64 10.48 -15.48
N ASP A 210 16.61 9.81 -14.31
CA ASP A 210 17.60 9.97 -13.25
C ASP A 210 18.14 8.60 -12.80
N CYS A 211 19.45 8.45 -12.89
CA CYS A 211 20.22 7.31 -12.42
C CYS A 211 21.46 7.82 -11.69
N PHE A 212 21.50 7.67 -10.37
CA PHE A 212 22.57 8.21 -9.52
C PHE A 212 22.89 9.69 -9.81
N SER A 213 21.85 10.53 -9.96
CA SER A 213 21.92 11.97 -10.33
C SER A 213 22.35 12.28 -11.78
N LYS A 214 22.48 11.26 -12.63
CA LYS A 214 22.85 11.39 -14.05
C LYS A 214 21.69 11.01 -14.95
N SER A 215 21.59 11.69 -16.08
CA SER A 215 20.53 11.52 -17.07
C SER A 215 21.03 10.74 -18.28
N PHE A 216 20.18 9.91 -18.87
CA PHE A 216 20.48 9.14 -20.06
C PHE A 216 20.00 9.85 -21.31
N ASN A 217 20.88 10.03 -22.30
CA ASN A 217 20.49 10.56 -23.61
C ASN A 217 20.20 9.40 -24.60
N ILE A 218 19.03 8.77 -24.46
CA ILE A 218 18.65 7.59 -25.26
C ILE A 218 18.12 8.00 -26.64
N PHE A 219 17.19 8.96 -26.70
CA PHE A 219 16.48 9.35 -27.93
C PHE A 219 16.99 10.64 -28.61
N GLY A 220 18.03 11.28 -28.07
CA GLY A 220 18.45 12.62 -28.47
C GLY A 220 17.60 13.71 -27.82
N SER A 221 18.23 14.81 -27.36
CA SER A 221 17.49 15.92 -26.75
C SER A 221 16.60 16.63 -27.77
N SER A 222 15.41 17.04 -27.32
CA SER A 222 14.48 17.87 -28.10
C SER A 222 14.91 19.33 -28.13
N TRP A 223 15.95 19.70 -27.39
CA TRP A 223 16.52 21.03 -27.33
C TRP A 223 17.81 21.10 -28.13
N SER A 224 17.94 22.14 -28.97
CA SER A 224 19.13 22.39 -29.77
C SER A 224 19.65 23.80 -29.56
N VAL A 225 20.97 23.93 -29.45
CA VAL A 225 21.63 25.22 -29.19
C VAL A 225 22.01 25.92 -30.51
N GLN A 226 22.13 25.17 -31.62
CA GLN A 226 22.59 25.68 -32.91
C GLN A 226 21.81 26.90 -33.44
N PRO A 227 20.47 26.98 -33.31
CA PRO A 227 19.69 28.11 -33.81
C PRO A 227 19.98 29.42 -33.09
N MET A 228 20.42 29.38 -31.82
CA MET A 228 20.81 30.60 -31.07
C MET A 228 22.04 31.29 -31.68
N PHE A 229 22.93 30.51 -32.30
CA PHE A 229 24.10 31.03 -33.01
C PHE A 229 23.76 31.51 -34.42
N ARG A 230 22.89 30.76 -35.12
CA ARG A 230 22.48 31.10 -36.49
C ARG A 230 21.65 32.38 -36.56
N ASN A 231 20.85 32.66 -35.53
CA ASN A 231 20.01 33.85 -35.47
C ASN A 231 20.75 35.11 -34.97
N GLY A 232 22.07 35.02 -34.73
CA GLY A 232 22.91 36.14 -34.29
C GLY A 232 22.68 36.61 -32.86
N THR A 233 21.81 35.94 -32.10
CA THR A 233 21.53 36.26 -30.68
C THR A 233 22.70 35.92 -29.77
N TRP A 234 23.44 34.85 -30.07
CA TRP A 234 24.63 34.45 -29.31
C TRP A 234 25.88 34.64 -30.17
N ASN A 235 26.72 35.58 -29.76
CA ASN A 235 28.04 35.81 -30.35
C ASN A 235 29.14 35.32 -29.41
N THR A 236 30.35 35.12 -29.95
CA THR A 236 31.53 34.72 -29.18
C THR A 236 31.85 35.68 -28.03
N GLN A 237 31.57 36.97 -28.20
CA GLN A 237 31.68 37.97 -27.13
C GLN A 237 30.70 37.72 -25.98
N VAL A 238 29.43 37.40 -26.29
CA VAL A 238 28.38 37.16 -25.28
C VAL A 238 28.69 35.93 -24.43
N ILE A 239 29.27 34.88 -25.03
CA ILE A 239 29.73 33.69 -24.30
C ILE A 239 30.91 34.02 -23.37
N GLY A 240 31.82 34.88 -23.82
CA GLY A 240 32.97 35.29 -23.01
C GLY A 240 32.59 36.19 -21.83
N THR A 241 31.51 36.98 -21.95
CA THR A 241 31.08 37.92 -20.90
C THR A 241 30.10 37.32 -19.91
N ASN A 242 29.19 36.45 -20.34
CA ASN A 242 28.09 35.95 -19.50
C ASN A 242 28.27 34.47 -19.12
N PRO A 243 28.34 34.13 -17.81
CA PRO A 243 28.48 32.74 -17.36
C PRO A 243 27.19 31.92 -17.47
N TYR A 244 26.03 32.58 -17.51
CA TYR A 244 24.72 31.93 -17.66
C TYR A 244 24.02 32.43 -18.91
N LEU A 245 23.57 31.50 -19.74
CA LEU A 245 22.84 31.77 -20.97
C LEU A 245 21.49 31.07 -20.91
N GLN A 246 20.45 31.76 -21.40
CA GLN A 246 19.09 31.22 -21.47
C GLN A 246 18.73 30.92 -22.93
N LEU A 247 18.26 29.70 -23.17
CA LEU A 247 17.67 29.30 -24.44
C LEU A 247 16.25 29.90 -24.53
N ASP A 248 15.98 30.67 -25.58
CA ASP A 248 14.64 31.18 -25.84
C ASP A 248 13.83 30.13 -26.61
N PRO A 249 12.80 29.52 -26.00
CA PRO A 249 11.97 28.54 -26.68
C PRO A 249 11.11 29.13 -27.81
N ALA A 250 11.00 30.46 -27.93
CA ALA A 250 10.24 31.11 -28.99
C ALA A 250 10.96 31.11 -30.34
N ILE A 251 12.29 30.92 -30.33
CA ILE A 251 13.11 30.90 -31.54
C ILE A 251 12.95 29.53 -32.22
N PRO A 252 12.56 29.50 -33.52
CA PRO A 252 12.38 28.24 -34.24
C PRO A 252 13.63 27.36 -34.22
N GLY A 253 13.45 26.10 -33.86
CA GLY A 253 14.51 25.09 -33.81
C GLY A 253 15.25 24.98 -32.48
N VAL A 254 15.17 25.99 -31.58
CA VAL A 254 15.77 25.88 -30.24
C VAL A 254 15.08 24.78 -29.45
N TYR A 255 13.75 24.77 -29.50
CA TYR A 255 12.94 23.63 -29.17
C TYR A 255 12.43 23.01 -30.47
N SER A 256 12.56 21.69 -30.62
CA SER A 256 12.15 20.96 -31.83
C SER A 256 10.64 21.01 -32.09
N GLY A 257 9.86 21.43 -31.08
CA GLY A 257 8.39 21.43 -31.11
C GLY A 257 7.77 20.11 -30.65
N ASN A 258 8.57 19.04 -30.53
CA ASN A 258 8.13 17.74 -30.08
C ASN A 258 8.68 17.45 -28.67
N PRO A 259 7.86 16.94 -27.72
CA PRO A 259 8.34 16.53 -26.41
C PRO A 259 9.26 15.31 -26.51
N TYR A 260 10.14 15.15 -25.52
CA TYR A 260 11.01 13.99 -25.42
C TYR A 260 10.16 12.71 -25.37
N PRO A 261 10.46 11.68 -26.19
CA PRO A 261 9.55 10.53 -26.36
C PRO A 261 9.26 9.74 -25.08
N PHE A 262 10.17 9.72 -24.12
CA PHE A 262 10.03 8.90 -22.92
C PHE A 262 10.68 9.57 -21.69
N GLY A 263 9.85 10.04 -20.76
CA GLY A 263 10.32 10.69 -19.54
C GLY A 263 10.74 12.14 -19.75
N ILE A 264 11.69 12.61 -18.93
CA ILE A 264 12.15 14.00 -18.93
C ILE A 264 13.38 14.17 -19.83
N ASP A 265 13.43 15.28 -20.58
CA ASP A 265 14.55 15.58 -21.48
C ASP A 265 15.89 15.63 -20.71
N PRO A 266 16.95 14.97 -21.21
CA PRO A 266 18.26 14.93 -20.54
C PRO A 266 18.89 16.31 -20.33
N ILE A 267 18.55 17.33 -21.14
CA ILE A 267 19.15 18.66 -21.06
C ILE A 267 18.90 19.33 -19.70
N TRP A 268 17.78 19.00 -19.05
CA TRP A 268 17.42 19.56 -17.75
C TRP A 268 18.39 19.17 -16.64
N ASN A 269 19.18 18.11 -16.81
CA ASN A 269 20.19 17.76 -15.81
C ASN A 269 21.41 18.71 -15.82
N LEU A 270 21.67 19.35 -16.97
CA LEU A 270 22.75 20.33 -17.13
C LEU A 270 22.27 21.77 -16.84
N ALA A 271 20.96 22.00 -16.84
CA ALA A 271 20.38 23.33 -16.71
C ALA A 271 20.42 23.84 -15.26
N SER A 272 20.74 25.12 -15.06
CA SER A 272 20.73 25.77 -13.74
C SER A 272 19.30 25.91 -13.17
N ASN A 273 18.29 26.02 -14.03
CA ASN A 273 16.87 26.14 -13.66
C ASN A 273 16.14 24.78 -13.56
N LYS A 274 16.88 23.66 -13.50
CA LYS A 274 16.36 22.28 -13.30
C LYS A 274 15.32 22.20 -12.18
N LEU A 275 15.64 22.77 -11.02
CA LEU A 275 14.81 22.66 -9.82
C LEU A 275 13.45 23.33 -10.01
N THR A 276 13.41 24.51 -10.64
CA THR A 276 12.16 25.23 -10.89
C THR A 276 11.22 24.44 -11.81
N PHE A 277 11.76 23.84 -12.88
CA PHE A 277 11.00 23.00 -13.80
C PHE A 277 10.50 21.72 -13.12
N LEU A 278 11.41 20.96 -12.50
CA LEU A 278 11.08 19.68 -11.88
C LEU A 278 10.13 19.82 -10.69
N ASN A 279 10.27 20.88 -9.88
CA ASN A 279 9.36 21.12 -8.76
C ASN A 279 7.94 21.41 -9.24
N SER A 280 7.78 22.21 -10.30
CA SER A 280 6.46 22.48 -10.89
C SER A 280 5.83 21.21 -11.45
N TYR A 281 6.62 20.37 -12.12
CA TYR A 281 6.16 19.08 -12.65
C TYR A 281 5.76 18.11 -11.54
N LYS A 282 6.66 17.86 -10.57
CA LYS A 282 6.44 16.91 -9.47
C LYS A 282 5.25 17.31 -8.61
N MET A 283 5.10 18.59 -8.27
CA MET A 283 3.95 19.06 -7.50
C MET A 283 2.63 18.76 -8.22
N LYS A 284 2.53 19.06 -9.51
CA LYS A 284 1.32 18.81 -10.31
C LYS A 284 1.04 17.31 -10.47
N MET A 285 2.06 16.52 -10.74
CA MET A 285 1.94 15.06 -10.82
C MET A 285 1.45 14.44 -9.50
N SER A 286 1.99 14.87 -8.37
CA SER A 286 1.56 14.40 -7.05
C SER A 286 0.09 14.71 -6.77
N VAL A 287 -0.38 15.91 -7.14
CA VAL A 287 -1.79 16.29 -7.00
C VAL A 287 -2.69 15.39 -7.86
N ILE A 288 -2.32 15.15 -9.13
CA ILE A 288 -3.09 14.29 -10.03
C ILE A 288 -3.16 12.85 -9.48
N LEU A 289 -2.01 12.27 -9.11
CA LEU A 289 -1.95 10.91 -8.56
C LEU A 289 -2.76 10.77 -7.26
N GLY A 290 -2.65 11.74 -6.36
CA GLY A 290 -3.39 11.75 -5.10
C GLY A 290 -4.90 11.78 -5.29
N ILE A 291 -5.40 12.66 -6.18
CA ILE A 291 -6.84 12.79 -6.44
C ILE A 291 -7.38 11.54 -7.13
N VAL A 292 -6.67 10.98 -8.11
CA VAL A 292 -7.06 9.73 -8.76
C VAL A 292 -7.15 8.58 -7.77
N GLN A 293 -6.17 8.47 -6.86
CA GLN A 293 -6.17 7.44 -5.81
C GLN A 293 -7.32 7.62 -4.82
N MET A 294 -7.62 8.85 -4.39
CA MET A 294 -8.74 9.12 -3.49
C MET A 294 -10.09 8.82 -4.14
N VAL A 295 -10.30 9.26 -5.39
CA VAL A 295 -11.53 8.96 -6.15
C VAL A 295 -11.70 7.46 -6.34
N PHE A 296 -10.61 6.73 -6.61
CA PHE A 296 -10.64 5.27 -6.67
C PHE A 296 -11.12 4.64 -5.35
N GLY A 297 -10.62 5.11 -4.21
CA GLY A 297 -11.07 4.65 -2.88
C GLY A 297 -12.56 4.88 -2.64
N VAL A 298 -13.10 6.05 -3.02
CA VAL A 298 -14.53 6.34 -2.92
C VAL A 298 -15.36 5.44 -3.85
N ILE A 299 -14.86 5.10 -5.05
CA ILE A 299 -15.54 4.14 -5.93
C ILE A 299 -15.62 2.73 -5.27
N LEU A 300 -14.62 2.32 -4.48
CA LEU A 300 -14.69 1.05 -3.75
C LEU A 300 -15.80 1.03 -2.69
N SER A 301 -16.09 2.17 -2.06
CA SER A 301 -17.19 2.27 -1.08
C SER A 301 -18.56 2.02 -1.73
N LEU A 302 -18.74 2.44 -2.99
CA LEU A 302 -19.96 2.13 -3.76
C LEU A 302 -20.17 0.62 -3.91
N PHE A 303 -19.12 -0.12 -4.26
CA PHE A 303 -19.24 -1.58 -4.40
C PHE A 303 -19.63 -2.26 -3.08
N ASN A 304 -19.10 -1.77 -1.95
CA ASN A 304 -19.53 -2.23 -0.63
C ASN A 304 -21.01 -1.93 -0.38
N HIS A 305 -21.47 -0.70 -0.61
CA HIS A 305 -22.88 -0.34 -0.39
C HIS A 305 -23.85 -1.11 -1.30
N ILE A 306 -23.46 -1.36 -2.56
CA ILE A 306 -24.23 -2.20 -3.50
C ILE A 306 -24.33 -3.63 -2.97
N PHE A 307 -23.21 -4.18 -2.50
CA PHE A 307 -23.14 -5.55 -1.99
C PHE A 307 -24.00 -5.76 -0.73
N PHE A 308 -23.94 -4.82 0.22
CA PHE A 308 -24.78 -4.84 1.43
C PHE A 308 -26.22 -4.33 1.20
N ARG A 309 -26.55 -3.90 -0.03
CA ARG A 309 -27.88 -3.37 -0.42
C ARG A 309 -28.33 -2.16 0.38
N ASP A 310 -27.38 -1.35 0.87
CA ASP A 310 -27.67 -0.12 1.61
C ASP A 310 -27.88 1.06 0.67
N THR A 311 -29.07 1.10 0.06
CA THR A 311 -29.46 2.14 -0.91
C THR A 311 -29.51 3.55 -0.32
N LEU A 312 -29.77 3.67 1.00
CA LEU A 312 -29.79 4.94 1.71
C LEU A 312 -28.38 5.55 1.75
N SER A 313 -27.36 4.76 2.09
CA SER A 313 -25.98 5.26 2.09
C SER A 313 -25.47 5.60 0.69
N ILE A 314 -25.91 4.89 -0.36
CA ILE A 314 -25.55 5.26 -1.75
C ILE A 314 -26.01 6.68 -2.08
N MET A 315 -27.29 6.98 -1.83
CA MET A 315 -27.87 8.28 -2.20
C MET A 315 -27.44 9.42 -1.29
N LEU A 316 -27.22 9.15 0.00
CA LEU A 316 -26.99 10.20 1.01
C LEU A 316 -25.53 10.41 1.39
N GLN A 317 -24.66 9.45 1.09
CA GLN A 317 -23.24 9.52 1.42
C GLN A 317 -22.38 9.49 0.16
N PHE A 318 -22.46 8.42 -0.64
CA PHE A 318 -21.61 8.26 -1.82
C PHE A 318 -21.83 9.34 -2.88
N VAL A 319 -23.09 9.63 -3.26
CA VAL A 319 -23.39 10.63 -4.30
C VAL A 319 -22.89 12.04 -3.90
N PRO A 320 -23.22 12.58 -2.72
CA PRO A 320 -22.67 13.86 -2.28
C PRO A 320 -21.14 13.88 -2.19
N GLU A 321 -20.52 12.80 -1.71
CA GLU A 321 -19.06 12.70 -1.57
C GLU A 321 -18.34 12.76 -2.93
N VAL A 322 -18.86 12.04 -3.94
CA VAL A 322 -18.34 12.09 -5.31
C VAL A 322 -18.54 13.46 -5.95
N ILE A 323 -19.72 14.07 -5.80
CA ILE A 323 -19.98 15.43 -6.31
C ILE A 323 -18.99 16.42 -5.69
N PHE A 324 -18.79 16.37 -4.37
CA PHE A 324 -17.89 17.26 -3.65
C PHE A 324 -16.44 17.16 -4.16
N ILE A 325 -15.91 15.93 -4.24
CA ILE A 325 -14.51 15.70 -4.65
C ILE A 325 -14.31 16.05 -6.13
N LEU A 326 -15.22 15.66 -7.02
CA LEU A 326 -15.07 15.92 -8.46
C LEU A 326 -15.22 17.41 -8.79
N CYS A 327 -16.15 18.12 -8.16
CA CYS A 327 -16.37 19.55 -8.43
C CYS A 327 -15.18 20.41 -8.00
N LEU A 328 -14.51 20.09 -6.89
CA LEU A 328 -13.38 20.87 -6.40
C LEU A 328 -12.04 20.34 -6.92
N PHE A 329 -11.69 19.11 -6.55
CA PHE A 329 -10.39 18.53 -6.84
C PHE A 329 -10.32 17.93 -8.25
N GLY A 330 -11.41 17.35 -8.75
CA GLY A 330 -11.50 16.92 -10.15
C GLY A 330 -11.32 18.10 -11.12
N TYR A 331 -11.95 19.24 -10.81
CA TYR A 331 -11.76 20.47 -11.59
C TYR A 331 -10.32 21.01 -11.50
N LEU A 332 -9.65 20.90 -10.36
CA LEU A 332 -8.23 21.25 -10.24
C LEU A 332 -7.34 20.40 -11.18
N VAL A 333 -7.58 19.08 -11.25
CA VAL A 333 -6.88 18.19 -12.19
C VAL A 333 -7.15 18.61 -13.64
N PHE A 334 -8.41 18.93 -13.96
CA PHE A 334 -8.77 19.45 -15.27
C PHE A 334 -8.01 20.74 -15.62
N MET A 335 -7.93 21.71 -14.70
CA MET A 335 -7.17 22.96 -14.94
C MET A 335 -5.68 22.70 -15.20
N ILE A 336 -5.07 21.73 -14.50
CA ILE A 336 -3.66 21.36 -14.71
C ILE A 336 -3.46 20.81 -16.12
N ILE A 337 -4.26 19.83 -16.52
CA ILE A 337 -4.15 19.18 -17.84
C ILE A 337 -4.49 20.18 -18.95
N PHE A 338 -5.55 20.96 -18.78
CA PHE A 338 -5.93 21.99 -19.75
C PHE A 338 -4.83 23.03 -19.95
N LYS A 339 -4.17 23.46 -18.86
CA LYS A 339 -3.03 24.38 -18.95
C LYS A 339 -1.87 23.77 -19.72
N TRP A 340 -1.57 22.48 -19.52
CA TRP A 340 -0.51 21.78 -20.26
C TRP A 340 -0.81 21.67 -21.76
N CYS A 341 -2.08 21.57 -22.16
CA CYS A 341 -2.45 21.42 -23.57
C CYS A 341 -2.65 22.76 -24.32
N SER A 342 -3.01 23.84 -23.62
CA SER A 342 -3.51 25.07 -24.28
C SER A 342 -2.51 26.23 -24.30
N PHE A 343 -1.49 26.22 -23.44
CA PHE A 343 -0.55 27.33 -23.30
C PHE A 343 0.81 26.98 -23.88
N ASP A 344 1.09 27.54 -25.06
CA ASP A 344 2.37 27.45 -25.73
C ASP A 344 3.29 28.62 -25.39
N VAL A 345 4.52 28.55 -25.91
CA VAL A 345 5.58 29.55 -25.74
C VAL A 345 5.13 30.95 -26.18
N SER A 346 4.35 31.04 -27.27
CA SER A 346 3.84 32.30 -27.83
C SER A 346 2.90 33.04 -26.87
N VAL A 347 2.21 32.31 -25.99
CA VAL A 347 1.22 32.86 -25.02
C VAL A 347 1.77 32.84 -23.59
N SER A 348 3.05 32.46 -23.41
CA SER A 348 3.69 32.29 -22.09
C SER A 348 3.54 33.49 -21.15
N ARG A 349 3.60 34.73 -21.66
CA ARG A 349 3.45 35.96 -20.84
C ARG A 349 2.08 36.11 -20.19
N ARG A 350 1.04 35.51 -20.79
CA ARG A 350 -0.34 35.57 -20.29
C ARG A 350 -0.75 34.27 -19.58
N ALA A 351 0.18 33.35 -19.35
CA ALA A 351 -0.13 32.06 -18.76
C ALA A 351 -0.59 32.23 -17.30
N PRO A 352 -1.84 31.86 -16.98
CA PRO A 352 -2.44 32.19 -15.69
C PRO A 352 -1.92 31.30 -14.56
N SER A 353 -2.00 31.80 -13.32
CA SER A 353 -1.66 31.00 -12.14
C SER A 353 -2.85 30.14 -11.72
N ILE A 354 -2.68 28.81 -11.75
CA ILE A 354 -3.72 27.85 -11.33
C ILE A 354 -4.07 28.05 -9.86
N LEU A 355 -3.07 28.34 -9.01
CA LEU A 355 -3.27 28.53 -7.58
C LEU A 355 -4.19 29.73 -7.31
N ILE A 356 -3.92 30.87 -7.97
CA ILE A 356 -4.73 32.08 -7.80
C ILE A 356 -6.15 31.85 -8.32
N HIS A 357 -6.31 31.20 -9.48
CA HIS A 357 -7.64 30.83 -10.00
C HIS A 357 -8.42 29.92 -9.04
N PHE A 358 -7.74 29.00 -8.36
CA PHE A 358 -8.37 28.12 -7.39
C PHE A 358 -8.75 28.85 -6.09
N ILE A 359 -7.92 29.78 -5.61
CA ILE A 359 -8.26 30.64 -4.45
C ILE A 359 -9.45 31.56 -4.77
N ASN A 360 -9.38 32.23 -5.92
CA ASN A 360 -10.40 33.16 -6.38
C ASN A 360 -11.73 32.48 -6.67
N MET A 361 -11.72 31.19 -7.04
CA MET A 361 -12.92 30.38 -7.20
C MET A 361 -13.72 30.28 -5.90
N PHE A 362 -13.07 30.11 -4.74
CA PHE A 362 -13.77 30.07 -3.44
C PHE A 362 -14.18 31.46 -2.94
N LEU A 363 -13.44 32.51 -3.31
CA LEU A 363 -13.73 33.89 -2.93
C LEU A 363 -14.76 34.58 -3.85
N PHE A 364 -15.17 33.92 -4.94
CA PHE A 364 -16.00 34.49 -6.01
C PHE A 364 -15.44 35.81 -6.58
N ASN A 365 -14.11 35.95 -6.61
CA ASN A 365 -13.44 37.16 -7.09
C ASN A 365 -12.80 36.93 -8.48
N TYR A 366 -13.52 37.27 -9.54
CA TYR A 366 -13.11 36.99 -10.92
C TYR A 366 -12.54 38.20 -11.67
N ASN A 367 -12.46 39.37 -11.04
CA ASN A 367 -12.14 40.63 -11.69
C ASN A 367 -10.65 41.03 -11.58
N ASP A 368 -9.75 40.09 -11.28
CA ASP A 368 -8.32 40.39 -11.12
C ASP A 368 -7.64 40.60 -12.50
N PRO A 369 -7.19 41.83 -12.84
CA PRO A 369 -6.57 42.11 -14.12
C PRO A 369 -5.21 41.42 -14.32
N SER A 370 -4.61 40.91 -13.23
CA SER A 370 -3.33 40.20 -13.27
C SER A 370 -3.43 38.78 -13.85
N ASN A 371 -4.62 38.16 -13.80
CA ASN A 371 -4.78 36.75 -14.12
C ASN A 371 -5.83 36.52 -15.21
N ALA A 372 -5.38 36.26 -16.44
CA ALA A 372 -6.25 36.01 -17.58
C ALA A 372 -7.10 34.73 -17.39
N PRO A 373 -8.33 34.68 -17.96
CA PRO A 373 -9.15 33.48 -17.94
C PRO A 373 -8.50 32.35 -18.76
N LEU A 374 -8.61 31.10 -18.29
CA LEU A 374 -8.12 29.89 -18.98
C LEU A 374 -8.95 29.59 -20.23
N TYR A 375 -10.28 29.69 -20.14
CA TYR A 375 -11.21 29.37 -21.23
C TYR A 375 -12.46 30.25 -21.18
N LYS A 376 -13.24 30.26 -22.25
CA LYS A 376 -14.48 31.05 -22.37
C LYS A 376 -15.53 30.55 -21.36
N HIS A 377 -16.20 31.46 -20.65
CA HIS A 377 -17.20 31.16 -19.61
C HIS A 377 -16.66 30.43 -18.36
N GLN A 378 -15.37 30.59 -18.04
CA GLN A 378 -14.77 29.98 -16.83
C GLN A 378 -15.50 30.38 -15.52
N GLN A 379 -15.94 31.64 -15.40
CA GLN A 379 -16.61 32.15 -14.20
C GLN A 379 -17.90 31.39 -13.89
N GLU A 380 -18.72 31.12 -14.90
CA GLU A 380 -20.01 30.41 -14.75
C GLU A 380 -19.78 28.99 -14.25
N VAL A 381 -18.81 28.29 -14.86
CA VAL A 381 -18.45 26.90 -14.50
C VAL A 381 -17.89 26.83 -13.07
N GLN A 382 -16.98 27.72 -12.71
CA GLN A 382 -16.40 27.77 -11.36
C GLN A 382 -17.45 28.07 -10.29
N SER A 383 -18.33 29.04 -10.55
CA SER A 383 -19.42 29.38 -9.63
C SER A 383 -20.37 28.20 -9.44
N PHE A 384 -20.74 27.51 -10.53
CA PHE A 384 -21.59 26.31 -10.48
C PHE A 384 -20.97 25.20 -9.63
N PHE A 385 -19.68 24.88 -9.82
CA PHE A 385 -19.01 23.83 -9.05
C PHE A 385 -18.91 24.15 -7.55
N VAL A 386 -18.64 25.41 -7.18
CA VAL A 386 -18.62 25.80 -5.76
C VAL A 386 -20.01 25.69 -5.13
N ILE A 387 -21.06 26.16 -5.82
CA ILE A 387 -22.43 26.06 -5.32
C ILE A 387 -22.84 24.60 -5.12
N MET A 388 -22.54 23.72 -6.08
CA MET A 388 -22.80 22.28 -5.97
C MET A 388 -22.04 21.65 -4.79
N ALA A 389 -20.77 22.00 -4.59
CA ALA A 389 -19.98 21.53 -3.46
C ALA A 389 -20.55 22.04 -2.11
N LEU A 390 -21.02 23.28 -2.04
CA LEU A 390 -21.64 23.82 -0.82
C LEU A 390 -22.96 23.11 -0.49
N ILE A 391 -23.77 22.72 -1.49
CA ILE A 391 -25.01 21.96 -1.30
C ILE A 391 -24.73 20.52 -0.83
N SER A 392 -23.63 19.90 -1.27
CA SER A 392 -23.30 18.53 -0.83
C SER A 392 -22.97 18.40 0.67
N VAL A 393 -22.52 19.47 1.32
CA VAL A 393 -22.19 19.46 2.76
C VAL A 393 -23.42 19.22 3.65
N PRO A 394 -24.49 20.05 3.60
CA PRO A 394 -25.69 19.82 4.38
C PRO A 394 -26.43 18.55 3.94
N TRP A 395 -26.33 18.16 2.66
CA TRP A 395 -26.90 16.90 2.18
C TRP A 395 -26.35 15.70 2.95
N MET A 396 -25.02 15.58 3.04
CA MET A 396 -24.36 14.45 3.70
C MET A 396 -24.60 14.46 5.23
N LEU A 397 -24.60 15.64 5.85
CA LEU A 397 -24.61 15.75 7.31
C LEU A 397 -26.02 15.61 7.91
N LEU A 398 -27.03 16.23 7.31
CA LEU A 398 -28.36 16.36 7.93
C LEU A 398 -29.32 15.25 7.49
N ILE A 399 -29.33 14.91 6.20
CA ILE A 399 -30.44 14.14 5.63
C ILE A 399 -30.50 12.70 6.18
N LYS A 400 -29.35 12.03 6.34
CA LYS A 400 -29.29 10.65 6.83
C LYS A 400 -29.80 10.50 8.28
N PRO A 401 -29.35 11.30 9.27
CA PRO A 401 -29.92 11.27 10.62
C PRO A 401 -31.42 11.56 10.69
N PHE A 402 -31.92 12.52 9.92
CA PHE A 402 -33.36 12.85 9.92
C PHE A 402 -34.22 11.71 9.39
N ILE A 403 -33.78 11.03 8.33
CA ILE A 403 -34.49 9.87 7.78
C ILE A 403 -34.48 8.70 8.78
N LEU A 404 -33.34 8.43 9.42
CA LEU A 404 -33.24 7.37 10.43
C LEU A 404 -34.13 7.66 11.65
N ARG A 405 -34.16 8.93 12.11
CA ARG A 405 -35.05 9.36 13.19
C ARG A 405 -36.52 9.21 12.81
N ALA A 406 -36.91 9.59 11.58
CA ALA A 406 -38.27 9.45 11.10
C ALA A 406 -38.70 7.98 11.03
N ASN A 407 -37.82 7.08 10.58
CA ASN A 407 -38.07 5.64 10.56
C ASN A 407 -38.22 5.07 11.99
N HIS A 408 -37.38 5.50 12.92
CA HIS A 408 -37.45 5.09 14.32
C HIS A 408 -38.76 5.53 15.00
N LEU A 409 -39.19 6.78 14.78
CA LEU A 409 -40.46 7.27 15.30
C LEU A 409 -41.66 6.51 14.72
N LYS A 410 -41.62 6.15 13.42
CA LYS A 410 -42.65 5.31 12.80
C LYS A 410 -42.70 3.91 13.40
N SER A 411 -41.56 3.30 13.75
CA SER A 411 -41.52 1.99 14.39
C SER A 411 -41.94 1.98 15.87
N GLN A 412 -41.94 3.14 16.54
CA GLN A 412 -42.44 3.26 17.92
C GLN A 412 -43.92 3.64 18.00
N GLY A 413 -44.48 4.24 16.94
CA GLY A 413 -45.86 4.73 16.89
C GLY A 413 -46.88 3.75 16.28
N GLY A 414 -46.47 2.55 15.88
CA GLY A 414 -47.34 1.45 15.44
C GLY A 414 -46.97 0.18 16.17
#